data_AF-A0A947C410-F1
#
_entry.id   AF-A0A947C410-F1
#
_cell.length_a   1.000
_cell.length_b   1.000
_cell.length_c   1.000
_cell.angle_alpha   90.00
_cell.angle_beta   90.00
_cell.angle_gamma   90.00
#
_symmetry.space_group_name_H-M   'P 1'
#
loop_
_entity.id
_entity.type
_entity.pdbx_description
1 polymer ?
#
loop_
_entity_poly.entity_id
_entity_poly.type
_entity_poly.pdbx_seq_one_letter_code
_entity_poly.pdbx_strand_id
1 'polypeptide(L)'
;GQGCAISQASCSTMTEAIKGKTVPEVEALFSKFHNMVTSDDGSGEDLETLGKLAVFAGVREFPMRVKCATLGWHTLRQALHEESGEAVTE
;
A
#
# COMPACT_ATOMS: atom_id res chain seq x y z
N GLY A 1 13.82 8.44 -0.99
CA GLY A 1 14.06 6.99 -1.18
C GLY A 1 14.26 6.67 -2.64
N GLN A 2 15.28 5.88 -2.97
CA GLN A 2 15.57 5.45 -4.34
C GLN A 2 14.90 4.08 -4.58
N GLY A 3 13.80 4.07 -5.31
CA GLY A 3 13.06 2.85 -5.67
C GLY A 3 12.51 2.94 -7.08
N CYS A 4 12.00 1.84 -7.64
CA CYS A 4 11.43 1.85 -8.98
C CYS A 4 10.20 2.79 -9.04
N ALA A 5 9.82 3.25 -10.24
CA ALA A 5 8.70 4.19 -10.40
C ALA A 5 7.40 3.70 -9.72
N ILE A 6 7.17 2.39 -9.66
CA ILE A 6 6.01 1.80 -8.97
C ILE A 6 6.11 1.94 -7.45
N SER A 7 7.28 1.70 -6.86
CA SER A 7 7.42 1.84 -5.41
C SER A 7 7.27 3.30 -4.98
N GLN A 8 7.80 4.25 -5.77
CA GLN A 8 7.62 5.68 -5.49
C GLN A 8 6.16 6.11 -5.63
N ALA A 9 5.48 5.69 -6.71
CA ALA A 9 4.07 5.99 -6.91
C ALA A 9 3.18 5.36 -5.83
N SER A 10 3.47 4.10 -5.44
CA SER A 10 2.73 3.41 -4.38
C SER A 10 2.90 4.14 -3.04
N CYS A 11 4.12 4.50 -2.66
CA CYS A 11 4.37 5.25 -1.43
C CYS A 11 3.68 6.62 -1.43
N SER A 12 3.76 7.38 -2.53
CA SER A 12 3.07 8.67 -2.64
C SER A 12 1.57 8.52 -2.46
N THR A 13 0.95 7.60 -3.21
CA THR A 13 -0.50 7.36 -3.15
C THR A 13 -0.93 6.82 -1.79
N MET A 14 -0.13 5.95 -1.18
CA MET A 14 -0.32 5.45 0.19
C MET A 14 -0.37 6.59 1.19
N THR A 15 0.58 7.53 1.17
CA THR A 15 0.58 8.66 2.13
C THR A 15 -0.66 9.54 2.00
N GLU A 16 -1.22 9.70 0.80
CA GLU A 16 -2.49 10.39 0.60
C GLU A 16 -3.67 9.57 1.15
N ALA A 17 -3.66 8.26 0.94
CA ALA A 17 -4.76 7.37 1.30
C ALA A 17 -4.88 7.13 2.82
N ILE A 18 -3.78 7.22 3.57
CA ILE A 18 -3.75 6.99 5.03
C ILE A 18 -3.95 8.28 5.86
N LYS A 19 -3.88 9.47 5.24
CA LYS A 19 -4.05 10.74 5.96
C LYS A 19 -5.43 10.83 6.59
N GLY A 20 -5.47 11.12 7.89
CA GLY A 20 -6.72 11.26 8.65
C GLY A 20 -7.43 9.94 8.97
N LYS A 21 -6.79 8.79 8.69
CA LYS A 21 -7.31 7.47 9.05
C LYS A 21 -6.71 6.97 10.36
N THR A 22 -7.49 6.16 11.06
CA THR A 22 -7.03 5.43 12.25
C THR A 22 -6.19 4.22 11.86
N VAL A 23 -5.34 3.73 12.77
CA VAL A 23 -4.54 2.51 12.59
C VAL A 23 -5.36 1.33 12.04
N PRO A 24 -6.53 0.96 12.61
CA PRO A 24 -7.34 -0.14 12.08
C PRO A 24 -7.88 0.12 10.65
N GLU A 25 -8.18 1.37 10.29
CA GLU A 25 -8.56 1.70 8.92
C GLU A 25 -7.39 1.56 7.94
N VAL A 26 -6.18 1.92 8.36
CA VAL A 26 -4.97 1.76 7.55
C VAL A 26 -4.63 0.27 7.36
N GLU A 27 -4.81 -0.56 8.38
CA GLU A 27 -4.66 -2.02 8.26
C GLU A 27 -5.68 -2.66 7.33
N ALA A 28 -6.94 -2.22 7.40
CA ALA A 28 -7.98 -2.66 6.47
C ALA A 28 -7.64 -2.25 5.04
N LEU A 29 -7.14 -1.03 4.85
CA LEU A 29 -6.71 -0.53 3.54
C LEU A 29 -5.54 -1.33 2.98
N PHE A 30 -4.54 -1.66 3.82
CA PHE A 30 -3.44 -2.53 3.44
C PHE A 30 -3.92 -3.91 3.01
N SER A 31 -4.82 -4.52 3.78
CA SER A 31 -5.34 -5.86 3.47
C SER A 31 -6.06 -5.88 2.13
N LYS A 32 -6.90 -4.87 1.86
CA LYS A 32 -7.56 -4.70 0.55
C LYS A 32 -6.56 -4.48 -0.59
N PHE A 33 -5.58 -3.60 -0.39
CA PHE A 33 -4.55 -3.32 -1.39
C PHE A 33 -3.73 -4.58 -1.70
N HIS A 34 -3.30 -5.29 -0.66
CA HIS A 34 -2.51 -6.51 -0.77
C HIS A 34 -3.29 -7.61 -1.49
N ASN A 35 -4.57 -7.82 -1.16
CA ASN A 35 -5.41 -8.78 -1.88
C ASN A 35 -5.56 -8.38 -3.34
N MET A 36 -5.85 -7.11 -3.63
CA MET A 36 -6.01 -6.60 -5.00
C MET A 36 -4.76 -6.82 -5.88
N VAL A 37 -3.55 -6.78 -5.32
CA VAL A 37 -2.31 -7.03 -6.09
C VAL A 37 -1.79 -8.48 -6.03
N THR A 38 -2.32 -9.33 -5.16
CA THR A 38 -1.88 -10.73 -4.99
C THR A 38 -2.91 -11.77 -5.42
N SER A 39 -4.19 -11.39 -5.50
CA SER A 39 -5.31 -12.30 -5.66
C SER A 39 -6.30 -11.77 -6.71
N ASP A 40 -7.03 -12.69 -7.36
CA ASP A 40 -8.03 -12.35 -8.40
C ASP A 40 -9.42 -12.03 -7.83
N ASP A 41 -9.52 -11.91 -6.51
CA ASP A 41 -10.76 -11.78 -5.74
C ASP A 41 -11.17 -10.32 -5.45
N GLY A 42 -10.48 -9.35 -6.04
CA GLY A 42 -10.82 -7.93 -5.89
C GLY A 42 -12.23 -7.63 -6.41
N SER A 43 -13.19 -7.50 -5.49
CA SER A 43 -14.55 -7.11 -5.82
C SER A 43 -14.60 -5.65 -6.29
N GLY A 44 -15.58 -5.27 -7.10
CA GLY A 44 -15.75 -3.87 -7.54
C GLY A 44 -15.84 -2.88 -6.36
N GLU A 45 -16.40 -3.32 -5.23
CA GLU A 45 -16.50 -2.56 -3.98
C GLU A 45 -15.13 -2.30 -3.32
N ASP A 46 -14.18 -3.22 -3.46
CA ASP A 46 -12.81 -3.02 -2.98
C ASP A 46 -12.07 -1.96 -3.78
N LEU A 47 -12.28 -1.93 -5.11
CA LEU A 47 -11.71 -0.90 -5.99
C LEU A 47 -12.25 0.50 -5.67
N GLU A 48 -13.55 0.62 -5.37
CA GLU A 48 -14.14 1.89 -4.93
C GLU A 48 -13.56 2.36 -3.58
N THR A 49 -13.38 1.44 -2.63
CA THR A 49 -12.78 1.76 -1.33
C THR A 49 -11.31 2.18 -1.47
N LEU A 50 -10.58 1.55 -2.40
CA LEU A 50 -9.17 1.82 -2.66
C LEU A 50 -8.95 3.13 -3.41
N GLY A 51 -9.94 3.61 -4.17
CA GLY A 51 -9.91 4.89 -4.86
C GLY A 51 -8.68 5.05 -5.74
N LYS A 52 -7.79 6.00 -5.42
CA LYS A 52 -6.52 6.21 -6.13
C LYS A 52 -5.58 5.00 -6.07
N LEU A 53 -5.76 4.05 -5.16
CA LEU A 53 -4.93 2.84 -5.12
C LEU A 53 -5.34 1.80 -6.18
N ALA A 54 -6.53 1.92 -6.75
CA ALA A 54 -7.04 1.02 -7.79
C ALA A 54 -6.20 1.02 -9.08
N VAL A 55 -5.43 2.08 -9.36
CA VAL A 55 -4.48 2.12 -10.51
C VAL A 55 -3.43 1.01 -10.42
N PHE A 56 -3.13 0.51 -9.22
CA PHE A 56 -2.19 -0.59 -9.03
C PHE A 56 -2.80 -1.98 -9.28
N ALA A 57 -4.10 -2.10 -9.60
CA ALA A 57 -4.74 -3.39 -9.90
C ALA A 57 -4.04 -4.14 -11.04
N GLY A 58 -3.54 -3.42 -12.04
CA GLY A 58 -2.76 -4.03 -13.13
C GLY A 58 -1.39 -4.56 -12.71
N VAL A 59 -0.88 -4.23 -11.52
CA VAL A 59 0.43 -4.73 -11.03
C VAL A 59 0.37 -6.23 -10.73
N ARG A 60 -0.83 -6.79 -10.47
CA ARG A 60 -1.03 -8.23 -10.23
C ARG A 60 -0.53 -9.10 -11.39
N GLU A 61 -0.63 -8.61 -12.63
CA GLU A 61 -0.14 -9.26 -13.85
C GLU A 61 1.39 -9.37 -13.89
N PHE A 62 2.09 -8.65 -13.00
CA PHE A 62 3.55 -8.58 -12.94
C PHE A 62 4.04 -8.94 -11.53
N PRO A 63 4.18 -10.24 -11.20
CA PRO A 63 4.58 -10.70 -9.85
C PRO A 63 5.87 -10.08 -9.32
N MET A 64 6.83 -9.78 -10.20
CA MET A 64 8.07 -9.08 -9.84
C MET A 64 7.84 -7.64 -9.36
N ARG A 65 6.77 -6.99 -9.82
CA ARG A 65 6.40 -5.60 -9.50
C ARG A 65 5.44 -5.50 -8.31
N VAL A 66 4.75 -6.57 -7.95
CA VAL A 66 3.91 -6.65 -6.74
C VAL A 66 4.73 -6.32 -5.49
N LYS A 67 5.92 -6.92 -5.35
CA LYS A 67 6.84 -6.62 -4.24
C LYS A 67 7.22 -5.15 -4.17
N CYS A 68 7.42 -4.50 -5.31
CA CYS A 68 7.71 -3.07 -5.35
C CYS A 68 6.52 -2.21 -4.91
N ALA A 69 5.29 -2.64 -5.22
CA ALA A 69 4.07 -1.94 -4.84
C ALA A 69 3.74 -2.11 -3.34
N THR A 70 4.03 -3.27 -2.74
CA THR A 70 3.69 -3.58 -1.34
C THR A 70 4.78 -3.19 -0.33
N LEU A 71 6.02 -2.97 -0.76
CA LEU A 71 7.16 -2.70 0.14
C LEU A 71 6.90 -1.54 1.12
N GLY A 72 6.46 -0.39 0.63
CA GLY A 72 6.17 0.78 1.48
C GLY A 72 5.06 0.54 2.51
N TRP A 73 4.10 -0.31 2.17
CA TRP A 73 3.02 -0.70 3.07
C TRP A 73 3.49 -1.62 4.18
N HIS A 74 4.38 -2.57 3.89
CA HIS A 74 4.99 -3.41 4.91
C HIS A 74 5.82 -2.57 5.89
N THR A 75 6.54 -1.56 5.40
CA THR A 75 7.25 -0.61 6.27
C THR A 75 6.29 0.19 7.14
N LEU A 76 5.20 0.73 6.55
CA LEU A 76 4.18 1.45 7.31
C LEU A 76 3.56 0.57 8.40
N ARG A 77 3.20 -0.66 8.07
CA ARG A 77 2.60 -1.60 9.02
C ARG A 77 3.56 -1.96 10.15
N GLN A 78 4.83 -2.17 9.86
CA GLN A 78 5.86 -2.35 10.90
C GLN A 78 5.94 -1.11 11.79
N ALA A 79 6.00 0.10 11.22
CA ALA A 79 6.04 1.35 11.98
C ALA A 79 4.77 1.59 12.84
N LEU A 80 3.62 1.02 12.48
CA LEU A 80 2.38 1.10 13.25
C LEU A 80 2.30 0.06 14.39
N HIS A 81 2.96 -1.09 14.25
CA HIS A 81 2.97 -2.15 15.27
C HIS A 81 4.20 -2.11 16.19
N GLU A 82 5.32 -1.57 15.72
CA GLU A 82 6.51 -1.30 16.53
C GLU A 82 6.45 0.13 17.06
N GLU A 83 5.91 0.29 18.28
CA GLU A 83 6.14 1.47 19.08
C GLU A 83 7.65 1.54 19.39
N SER A 84 8.40 2.45 18.72
CA SER A 84 9.82 2.84 18.93
C SER A 84 10.75 2.53 17.75
N GLY A 85 10.82 3.46 16.81
CA GLY A 85 11.89 3.53 15.83
C GLY A 85 11.70 4.77 14.98
N GLU A 86 12.19 5.90 15.46
CA GLU A 86 12.19 7.20 14.77
C GLU A 86 12.44 7.03 13.26
N ALA A 87 11.48 7.43 12.45
CA ALA A 87 11.70 7.63 11.03
C ALA A 87 12.56 8.89 10.85
N VAL A 88 13.86 8.75 11.07
CA VAL A 88 14.84 9.78 10.72
C VAL A 88 14.97 9.77 9.20
N THR A 89 14.40 10.77 8.55
CA THR A 89 14.77 11.14 7.19
C THR A 89 16.01 12.03 7.26
N GLU A 90 17.18 11.46 6.97
CA GLU A 90 18.36 12.20 6.48
C GLU A 90 18.38 12.24 4.94
#